data_AF-A0A4R4VCE0-F1
#
_entry.id   AF-A0A4R4VCE0-F1
#
_cell.length_a   1.000
_cell.length_b   1.000
_cell.length_c   1.000
_cell.angle_alpha   90.00
_cell.angle_beta   90.00
_cell.angle_gamma   90.00
#
_symmetry.space_group_name_H-M   'P 1'
#
loop_
_entity.id
_entity.type
_entity.pdbx_description
1 polymer ?
#
loop_
_entity_poly.entity_id
_entity_poly.type
_entity_poly.pdbx_seq_one_letter_code
_entity_poly.pdbx_strand_id
1 'polypeptide(L)'
;MSEQLSPVEAEEQRLLQAGGMINLFVWLVASVVMVFSAFAGAELLAHHGVPWGLGLAGGLAVDAALVVALIGDRQLHRYGQRAPWGTGLRWATAGMSLVLNCGQSAERGDWVAAGLHAIFPVLLIVLTEASQGYQIAFSRAVSEAKAKREYQQPVPSTEPAPVPVAGTCPVPSSGTRAAAPTRTRRSTTRPSTTRSGASLRSAQQVRGGQWDAEQWKRAVELVAAYQCERGRDPKLGEFHSELRMSRNAASPLRNAVLSAVSQHGADAAKSLTPGAGSDPAPVSAEAGTEPRVIELSTADTAAVDTAESIVAN
;
A
#
# COMPACT_ATOMS: atom_id res chain seq x y z
N MET A 1 13.42 36.41 -6.54
CA MET A 1 13.17 35.66 -7.78
C MET A 1 12.49 34.36 -7.34
N SER A 2 11.16 34.37 -7.27
CA SER A 2 10.36 33.27 -6.72
C SER A 2 10.23 32.20 -7.80
N GLU A 3 10.98 31.11 -7.66
CA GLU A 3 10.86 29.93 -8.52
C GLU A 3 9.40 29.44 -8.44
N GLN A 4 8.63 29.60 -9.51
CA GLN A 4 7.24 29.13 -9.55
C GLN A 4 7.27 27.61 -9.60
N LEU A 5 7.00 26.98 -8.45
CA LEU A 5 6.77 25.54 -8.33
C LEU A 5 5.74 25.10 -9.36
N SER A 6 6.03 24.01 -10.05
CA SER A 6 5.06 23.40 -10.96
C SER A 6 3.79 23.02 -10.19
N PRO A 7 2.60 23.04 -10.81
CA PRO A 7 1.33 22.74 -10.11
C PRO A 7 1.36 21.37 -9.40
N VAL A 8 2.13 20.41 -9.93
CA VAL A 8 2.32 19.08 -9.33
C VAL A 8 3.22 19.12 -8.10
N GLU A 9 4.28 19.93 -8.11
CA GLU A 9 5.14 20.09 -6.92
C GLU A 9 4.42 20.86 -5.81
N ALA A 10 3.57 21.82 -6.17
CA ALA A 10 2.70 22.51 -5.20
C ALA A 10 1.68 21.56 -4.57
N GLU A 11 1.12 20.61 -5.33
CA GLU A 11 0.22 19.58 -4.81
C GLU A 11 0.95 18.60 -3.89
N GLU A 12 2.14 18.12 -4.28
CA GLU A 12 2.97 17.25 -3.43
C GLU A 12 3.33 17.94 -2.10
N GLN A 13 3.73 19.22 -2.13
CA GLN A 13 4.03 19.98 -0.91
C GLN A 13 2.80 20.17 -0.02
N ARG A 14 1.62 20.47 -0.58
CA ARG A 14 0.37 20.59 0.19
C ARG A 14 0.00 19.28 0.86
N LEU A 15 0.14 18.16 0.15
CA LEU A 15 -0.09 16.84 0.74
C LEU A 15 0.86 16.63 1.91
N LEU A 16 2.18 16.77 1.70
CA LEU A 16 3.19 16.58 2.75
C LEU A 16 2.97 17.48 3.97
N GLN A 17 2.58 18.75 3.76
CA GLN A 17 2.24 19.67 4.85
C GLN A 17 0.99 19.21 5.60
N ALA A 18 -0.08 18.84 4.90
CA ALA A 18 -1.31 18.34 5.51
C ALA A 18 -1.05 17.06 6.33
N GLY A 19 -0.28 16.12 5.79
CA GLY A 19 0.12 14.91 6.51
C GLY A 19 0.98 15.20 7.73
N GLY A 20 1.90 16.15 7.62
CA GLY A 20 2.71 16.62 8.74
C GLY A 20 1.88 17.25 9.85
N MET A 21 0.92 18.12 9.52
CA MET A 21 0.00 18.73 10.48
C MET A 21 -0.88 17.70 11.18
N ILE A 22 -1.49 16.79 10.43
CA ILE A 22 -2.32 15.72 11.01
C ILE A 22 -1.49 14.87 11.97
N ASN A 23 -0.28 14.48 11.57
CA ASN A 23 0.61 13.72 12.43
C ASN A 23 0.97 14.50 13.70
N LEU A 24 1.28 15.80 13.58
CA LEU A 24 1.57 16.66 14.73
C LEU A 24 0.39 16.71 15.71
N PHE A 25 -0.83 16.94 15.22
CA PHE A 25 -2.02 16.98 16.06
C PHE A 25 -2.30 15.63 16.73
N VAL A 26 -2.14 14.52 16.01
CA VAL A 26 -2.27 13.17 16.58
C VAL A 26 -1.28 12.97 17.73
N TRP A 27 -0.02 13.34 17.54
CA TRP A 27 1.01 13.23 18.57
C TRP A 27 0.78 14.17 19.76
N LEU A 28 0.25 15.38 19.51
CA LEU A 28 -0.10 16.33 20.55
C LEU A 28 -1.24 15.77 21.42
N VAL A 29 -2.33 15.30 20.80
CA VAL A 29 -3.46 14.70 21.51
C VAL A 29 -3.01 13.48 22.31
N ALA A 30 -2.22 12.60 21.69
CA ALA A 30 -1.67 11.44 22.38
C ALA A 30 -0.83 11.84 23.61
N SER A 31 0.03 12.84 23.47
CA SER A 31 0.89 13.32 24.57
C SER A 31 0.06 13.87 25.75
N VAL A 32 -0.98 14.65 25.47
CA VAL A 32 -1.88 15.20 26.51
C VAL A 32 -2.59 14.07 27.24
N VAL A 33 -3.10 13.07 26.50
CA VAL A 33 -3.78 11.92 27.08
C VAL A 33 -2.84 11.08 27.95
N MET A 34 -1.60 10.84 27.51
CA MET A 34 -0.62 10.08 28.28
C MET A 34 -0.23 10.78 29.58
N VAL A 35 -0.04 12.10 29.53
CA VAL A 35 0.24 12.87 30.75
C VAL A 35 -0.91 12.71 31.74
N PHE A 36 -2.15 12.92 31.30
CA PHE A 36 -3.32 12.80 32.18
C PHE A 36 -3.49 11.38 32.75
N SER A 37 -3.29 10.35 31.92
CA SER A 37 -3.26 8.93 32.32
C SER A 37 -2.20 8.66 33.39
N ALA A 38 -1.00 9.22 33.24
CA ALA A 38 0.07 9.06 34.21
C ALA A 38 -0.24 9.71 35.56
N PHE A 39 -0.90 10.88 35.57
CA PHE A 39 -1.38 11.49 36.82
C PHE A 39 -2.42 10.59 37.52
N ALA A 40 -3.37 10.02 36.79
CA ALA A 40 -4.35 9.09 37.35
C ALA A 40 -3.68 7.83 37.93
N GLY A 41 -2.74 7.25 37.21
CA GLY A 41 -1.94 6.11 37.70
C GLY A 41 -1.10 6.47 38.94
N ALA A 42 -0.52 7.68 38.99
CA ALA A 42 0.24 8.15 40.13
C ALA A 42 -0.60 8.24 41.42
N GLU A 43 -1.83 8.75 41.31
CA GLU A 43 -2.77 8.82 42.44
C GLU A 43 -3.16 7.42 42.95
N LEU A 44 -3.48 6.49 42.04
CA LEU A 44 -3.82 5.11 42.41
C LEU A 44 -2.67 4.43 43.16
N LEU A 45 -1.44 4.58 42.65
CA LEU A 45 -0.25 3.96 43.26
C LEU A 45 0.11 4.63 44.59
N ALA A 46 -0.10 5.95 44.71
CA ALA A 46 0.07 6.67 45.97
C ALA A 46 -0.87 6.14 47.07
N HIS A 47 -2.12 5.82 46.73
CA HIS A 47 -3.06 5.19 47.66
C HIS A 47 -2.61 3.80 48.14
N HIS A 48 -1.78 3.11 47.36
CA HIS A 48 -1.21 1.80 47.68
C HIS A 48 0.20 1.87 48.29
N GLY A 49 0.63 3.06 48.74
CA GLY A 49 1.89 3.25 49.44
C GLY A 49 3.12 3.40 48.54
N VAL A 50 2.94 3.53 47.22
CA VAL A 50 4.03 3.81 46.30
C VAL A 50 4.28 5.32 46.24
N PRO A 51 5.53 5.81 46.28
CA PRO A 51 5.82 7.22 46.08
C PRO A 51 5.20 7.78 44.80
N TRP A 52 4.52 8.92 44.90
CA TRP A 52 3.79 9.54 43.78
C TRP A 52 4.64 9.71 42.52
N GLY A 53 5.90 10.13 42.67
CA GLY A 53 6.84 10.26 41.54
C GLY A 53 7.14 8.94 40.83
N LEU A 54 7.20 7.82 41.56
CA LEU A 54 7.36 6.48 40.97
C LEU A 54 6.07 6.03 40.27
N GLY A 55 4.90 6.38 40.82
CA GLY A 55 3.62 6.13 40.18
C GLY A 55 3.46 6.88 38.85
N LEU A 56 3.86 8.16 38.82
CA LEU A 56 3.86 8.98 37.60
C LEU A 56 4.80 8.40 36.53
N ALA A 57 6.02 8.03 36.94
CA ALA A 57 6.99 7.40 36.04
C ALA A 57 6.48 6.05 35.50
N GLY A 58 5.82 5.25 36.35
CA GLY A 58 5.20 3.99 35.97
C GLY A 58 4.08 4.18 34.94
N GLY A 59 3.18 5.14 35.17
CA GLY A 59 2.10 5.47 34.23
C GLY A 59 2.63 5.89 32.86
N LEU A 60 3.62 6.80 32.83
CA LEU A 60 4.28 7.20 31.59
C LEU A 60 5.01 6.03 30.91
N ALA A 61 5.61 5.12 31.66
CA ALA A 61 6.31 3.97 31.11
C ALA A 61 5.34 2.98 30.43
N VAL A 62 4.17 2.74 31.01
CA VAL A 62 3.12 1.89 30.41
C VAL A 62 2.62 2.52 29.12
N ASP A 63 2.33 3.82 29.12
CA ASP A 63 1.88 4.54 27.93
C ASP A 63 2.96 4.58 26.84
N ALA A 64 4.23 4.77 27.21
CA ALA A 64 5.36 4.67 26.28
C ALA A 64 5.50 3.25 25.71
N ALA A 65 5.31 2.21 26.52
CA ALA A 65 5.32 0.82 26.05
C ALA A 65 4.19 0.56 25.05
N LEU A 66 2.99 1.12 25.28
CA LEU A 66 1.88 1.06 24.33
C LEU A 66 2.28 1.70 23.00
N VAL A 67 2.82 2.92 23.03
CA VAL A 67 3.28 3.65 21.84
C VAL A 67 4.36 2.86 21.09
N VAL A 68 5.33 2.26 21.79
CA VAL A 68 6.39 1.45 21.18
C VAL A 68 5.83 0.19 20.54
N ALA A 69 4.95 -0.54 21.23
CA ALA A 69 4.30 -1.73 20.67
C ALA A 69 3.55 -1.40 19.37
N LEU A 70 2.89 -0.24 19.34
CA LEU A 70 2.16 0.27 18.18
C LEU A 70 3.06 0.69 17.02
N ILE A 71 4.19 1.34 17.30
CA ILE A 71 5.14 1.78 16.27
C ILE A 71 5.93 0.58 15.72
N GLY A 72 6.29 -0.38 16.57
CA GLY A 72 7.00 -1.60 16.18
C GLY A 72 6.24 -2.38 15.11
N ASP A 73 4.95 -2.62 15.33
CA ASP A 73 4.07 -3.29 14.35
C ASP A 73 4.04 -2.56 13.00
N ARG A 74 4.00 -1.22 13.04
CA ARG A 74 3.99 -0.39 11.82
C ARG A 74 5.29 -0.51 11.03
N GLN A 75 6.44 -0.54 11.72
CA GLN A 75 7.74 -0.69 11.06
C GLN A 75 7.90 -2.09 10.46
N LEU A 76 7.48 -3.15 11.16
CA LEU A 76 7.49 -4.50 10.58
C LEU A 76 6.64 -4.59 9.31
N HIS A 77 5.45 -3.97 9.31
CA HIS A 77 4.59 -3.93 8.13
C HIS A 77 5.24 -3.23 6.92
N ARG A 78 6.07 -2.20 7.14
CA ARG A 78 6.83 -1.54 6.06
C ARG A 78 7.87 -2.46 5.42
N TYR A 79 8.43 -3.40 6.19
CA TYR A 79 9.35 -4.42 5.68
C TYR A 79 8.64 -5.69 5.18
N GLY A 80 7.31 -5.67 5.07
CA GLY A 80 6.53 -6.81 4.59
C GLY A 80 6.45 -7.97 5.60
N GLN A 81 6.89 -7.77 6.83
CA GLN A 81 6.78 -8.75 7.90
C GLN A 81 5.54 -8.47 8.76
N ARG A 82 5.01 -9.52 9.39
CA ARG A 82 3.91 -9.43 10.35
C ARG A 82 4.39 -10.04 11.66
N ALA A 83 4.25 -9.31 12.77
CA ALA A 83 4.39 -9.91 14.10
C ALA A 83 3.02 -10.46 14.52
N PRO A 84 2.82 -11.79 14.54
CA PRO A 84 1.53 -12.36 14.93
C PRO A 84 1.15 -12.03 16.38
N TRP A 85 2.11 -11.65 17.22
CA TRP A 85 1.92 -11.27 18.62
C TRP A 85 1.67 -9.78 18.85
N GLY A 86 1.85 -8.91 17.84
CA GLY A 86 1.76 -7.45 18.00
C GLY A 86 0.37 -6.99 18.44
N THR A 87 -0.68 -7.59 17.88
CA THR A 87 -2.07 -7.35 18.30
C THR A 87 -2.32 -7.79 19.74
N GLY A 88 -1.79 -8.95 20.16
CA GLY A 88 -1.93 -9.44 21.53
C GLY A 88 -1.26 -8.51 22.53
N LEU A 89 -0.04 -8.06 22.23
CA LEU A 89 0.70 -7.12 23.08
C LEU A 89 0.01 -5.76 23.17
N ARG A 90 -0.59 -5.29 22.07
CA ARG A 90 -1.39 -4.05 22.07
C ARG A 90 -2.59 -4.14 23.01
N TRP A 91 -3.38 -5.21 22.91
CA TRP A 91 -4.54 -5.41 23.77
C TRP A 91 -4.15 -5.62 25.23
N ALA A 92 -3.06 -6.34 25.50
CA ALA A 92 -2.56 -6.54 26.86
C ALA A 92 -2.14 -5.21 27.50
N THR A 93 -1.35 -4.39 26.81
CA THR A 93 -0.91 -3.08 27.33
C THR A 93 -2.09 -2.12 27.47
N ALA A 94 -3.00 -2.08 26.49
CA ALA A 94 -4.21 -1.28 26.56
C ALA A 94 -5.10 -1.68 27.75
N GLY A 95 -5.26 -2.98 28.00
CA GLY A 95 -5.98 -3.50 29.16
C GLY A 95 -5.31 -3.11 30.47
N MET A 96 -3.99 -3.16 30.55
CA MET A 96 -3.24 -2.73 31.73
C MET A 96 -3.42 -1.22 32.00
N SER A 97 -3.34 -0.37 30.97
CA SER A 97 -3.64 1.07 31.12
C SER A 97 -5.08 1.31 31.58
N LEU A 98 -6.04 0.53 31.08
CA LEU A 98 -7.44 0.65 31.48
C LEU A 98 -7.64 0.26 32.95
N VAL A 99 -7.03 -0.83 33.40
CA VAL A 99 -7.06 -1.26 34.81
C VAL A 99 -6.43 -0.20 35.71
N LEU A 100 -5.29 0.37 35.33
CA LEU A 100 -4.63 1.42 36.12
C LEU A 100 -5.47 2.70 36.21
N ASN A 101 -6.15 3.08 35.13
CA ASN A 101 -6.98 4.29 35.13
C ASN A 101 -8.34 4.08 35.82
N CYS A 102 -8.93 2.88 35.73
CA CYS A 102 -10.26 2.61 36.28
C CYS A 102 -10.23 1.99 37.68
N GLY A 103 -9.11 1.38 38.09
CA GLY A 103 -9.01 0.53 39.28
C GLY A 103 -9.48 1.22 40.55
N GLN A 104 -9.02 2.45 40.79
CA GLN A 104 -9.41 3.23 41.97
C GLN A 104 -10.92 3.50 42.03
N SER A 105 -11.54 3.73 40.88
CA SER A 105 -12.97 4.01 40.78
C SER A 105 -13.79 2.73 40.93
N ALA A 106 -13.30 1.63 40.35
CA ALA A 106 -13.92 0.31 40.47
C ALA A 106 -13.89 -0.21 41.91
N GLU A 107 -12.78 -0.04 42.63
CA GLU A 107 -12.66 -0.39 44.06
C GLU A 107 -13.63 0.38 44.94
N ARG A 108 -13.92 1.64 44.58
CA ARG A 108 -14.87 2.51 45.29
C ARG A 108 -16.34 2.30 44.85
N GLY A 109 -16.59 1.42 43.88
CA GLY A 109 -17.91 1.19 43.29
C GLY A 109 -18.45 2.35 42.45
N ASP A 110 -17.61 3.32 42.08
CA ASP A 110 -18.00 4.47 41.26
C ASP A 110 -17.79 4.14 39.77
N TRP A 111 -18.79 3.50 39.18
CA TRP A 111 -18.79 3.15 37.76
C TRP A 111 -18.80 4.36 36.84
N VAL A 112 -19.29 5.51 37.30
CA VAL A 112 -19.31 6.75 36.52
C VAL A 112 -17.88 7.31 36.42
N ALA A 113 -17.19 7.42 37.55
CA ALA A 113 -15.78 7.80 37.57
C ALA A 113 -14.92 6.80 36.78
N ALA A 114 -15.16 5.50 36.92
CA ALA A 114 -14.46 4.48 36.13
C ALA A 114 -14.68 4.68 34.63
N GLY A 115 -15.92 4.96 34.21
CA GLY A 115 -16.25 5.27 32.81
C GLY A 115 -15.53 6.53 32.31
N LEU A 116 -15.49 7.60 33.11
CA LEU A 116 -14.77 8.84 32.77
C LEU A 116 -13.27 8.60 32.62
N HIS A 117 -12.66 7.83 33.52
CA HIS A 117 -11.24 7.48 33.45
C HIS A 117 -10.91 6.53 32.29
N ALA A 118 -11.85 5.69 31.87
CA ALA A 118 -11.69 4.82 30.70
C ALA A 118 -11.63 5.58 29.36
N ILE A 119 -12.18 6.80 29.28
CA ILE A 119 -12.22 7.59 28.03
C ILE A 119 -10.80 7.81 27.48
N PHE A 120 -9.81 8.05 28.34
CA PHE A 120 -8.42 8.30 27.96
C PHE A 120 -7.76 7.10 27.26
N PRO A 121 -7.67 5.91 27.89
CA PRO A 121 -7.11 4.74 27.24
C PRO A 121 -7.92 4.30 26.01
N VAL A 122 -9.26 4.42 26.04
CA VAL A 122 -10.09 4.12 24.86
C VAL A 122 -9.78 5.05 23.69
N LEU A 123 -9.61 6.36 23.94
CA LEU A 123 -9.20 7.32 22.91
C LEU A 123 -7.83 6.97 22.33
N LEU A 124 -6.86 6.54 23.15
CA LEU A 124 -5.56 6.08 22.63
C LEU A 124 -5.73 4.87 21.71
N ILE A 125 -6.50 3.87 22.11
CA ILE A 125 -6.76 2.69 21.26
C ILE A 125 -7.37 3.12 19.92
N VAL A 126 -8.45 3.90 19.94
CA VAL A 126 -9.15 4.36 18.73
C VAL A 126 -8.24 5.22 17.85
N LEU A 127 -7.50 6.16 18.44
CA LEU A 127 -6.57 7.03 17.72
C LEU A 127 -5.46 6.21 17.04
N THR A 128 -5.04 5.12 17.67
CA THR A 128 -3.97 4.27 17.13
C THR A 128 -4.45 3.40 15.97
N GLU A 129 -5.70 2.94 16.02
CA GLU A 129 -6.34 2.21 14.93
C GLU A 129 -6.63 3.15 13.74
N ALA A 130 -7.20 4.33 14.01
CA ALA A 130 -7.47 5.35 13.01
C ALA A 130 -6.18 5.85 12.33
N SER A 131 -5.12 6.09 13.11
CA SER A 131 -3.84 6.55 12.57
C SER A 131 -3.17 5.53 11.66
N GLN A 132 -3.38 4.21 11.83
CA GLN A 132 -2.90 3.23 10.85
C GLN A 132 -3.61 3.42 9.49
N GLY A 133 -4.93 3.61 9.49
CA GLY A 133 -5.71 3.87 8.28
C GLY A 133 -5.24 5.13 7.54
N TYR A 134 -5.11 6.24 8.26
CA TYR A 134 -4.66 7.52 7.68
C TYR A 134 -3.24 7.42 7.12
N GLN A 135 -2.31 6.77 7.81
CA GLN A 135 -0.93 6.62 7.35
C GLN A 135 -0.84 5.75 6.09
N ILE A 136 -1.63 4.67 6.00
CA ILE A 136 -1.69 3.84 4.79
C ILE A 136 -2.23 4.66 3.62
N ALA A 137 -3.35 5.36 3.80
CA ALA A 137 -3.95 6.21 2.77
C ALA A 137 -2.97 7.30 2.31
N PHE A 138 -2.30 7.96 3.25
CA PHE A 138 -1.34 9.02 2.97
C PHE A 138 -0.09 8.49 2.24
N SER A 139 0.45 7.34 2.67
CA SER A 139 1.58 6.70 1.97
C SER A 139 1.25 6.33 0.52
N ARG A 140 0.01 5.89 0.25
CA ARG A 140 -0.49 5.61 -1.11
C ARG A 140 -0.60 6.89 -1.92
N ALA A 141 -1.23 7.93 -1.37
CA ALA A 141 -1.37 9.22 -2.03
C ALA A 141 0.00 9.83 -2.40
N VAL A 142 0.97 9.80 -1.48
CA VAL A 142 2.34 10.27 -1.74
C VAL A 142 3.03 9.42 -2.82
N SER A 143 2.85 8.09 -2.79
CA SER A 143 3.44 7.21 -3.81
C SER A 143 2.85 7.47 -5.20
N GLU A 144 1.54 7.71 -5.28
CA GLU A 144 0.85 8.04 -6.52
C GLU A 144 1.30 9.40 -7.08
N ALA A 145 1.42 10.42 -6.21
CA ALA A 145 1.93 11.73 -6.59
C ALA A 145 3.37 11.65 -7.15
N LYS A 146 4.25 10.88 -6.49
CA LYS A 146 5.62 10.66 -6.97
C LYS A 146 5.67 9.95 -8.33
N ALA A 147 4.84 8.94 -8.53
CA ALA A 147 4.76 8.24 -9.82
C ALA A 147 4.29 9.16 -10.96
N LYS A 148 3.33 10.06 -10.68
CA LYS A 148 2.88 11.08 -11.64
C LYS A 148 4.00 12.07 -11.98
N ARG A 149 4.82 12.46 -11.00
CA ARG A 149 5.99 13.34 -11.22
C ARG A 149 7.07 12.68 -12.08
N GLU A 150 7.40 11.42 -11.80
CA GLU A 150 8.40 10.66 -12.57
C GLU A 150 7.99 10.47 -14.04
N TYR A 151 6.68 10.29 -14.29
CA TYR A 151 6.15 10.23 -15.66
C TYR A 151 6.18 11.58 -16.40
N GLN A 152 6.02 12.69 -15.68
CA GLN A 152 6.00 14.04 -16.26
C GLN A 152 7.38 14.66 -16.43
N GLN A 153 8.42 14.16 -15.74
CA GLN A 153 9.77 14.62 -16.02
C GLN A 153 10.14 14.21 -17.45
N PRO A 154 10.44 15.17 -18.35
CA PRO A 154 10.97 14.85 -19.65
C PRO A 154 12.28 14.10 -19.42
N VAL A 155 12.38 12.88 -19.96
CA VAL A 155 13.67 12.18 -20.04
C VAL A 155 14.64 13.18 -20.68
N PRO A 156 15.76 13.54 -20.03
CA PRO A 156 16.69 14.50 -20.59
C PRO A 156 17.03 14.01 -21.98
N SER A 157 16.63 14.81 -22.99
CA SER A 157 16.97 14.53 -24.38
C SER A 157 18.46 14.26 -24.38
N THR A 158 18.83 13.01 -24.65
CA THR A 158 20.19 12.66 -24.99
C THR A 158 20.40 13.20 -26.39
N GLU A 159 20.41 14.52 -26.51
CA GLU A 159 20.95 15.19 -27.67
C GLU A 159 22.43 14.82 -27.63
N PRO A 160 22.91 14.01 -28.59
CA PRO A 160 24.29 13.59 -28.59
C PRO A 160 25.13 14.87 -28.63
N ALA A 161 26.03 15.01 -27.65
CA ALA A 161 26.94 16.13 -27.57
C ALA A 161 27.53 16.41 -28.97
N PRO A 162 27.59 17.68 -29.41
CA PRO A 162 28.13 18.00 -30.72
C PRO A 162 29.52 17.37 -30.82
N VAL A 163 29.66 16.45 -31.77
CA VAL A 163 30.92 15.78 -32.05
C VAL A 163 31.91 16.90 -32.38
N PRO A 164 33.03 17.06 -31.64
CA PRO A 164 34.02 18.06 -31.99
C PRO A 164 34.50 17.76 -33.41
N VAL A 165 34.24 18.70 -34.32
CA VAL A 165 34.71 18.63 -35.70
C VAL A 165 36.22 18.57 -35.64
N ALA A 166 36.78 17.43 -36.01
CA ALA A 166 38.22 17.19 -36.03
C ALA A 166 38.89 18.27 -36.88
N GLY A 167 39.71 19.10 -36.23
CA GLY A 167 40.58 20.05 -36.88
C GLY A 167 41.51 19.33 -37.85
N THR A 168 41.63 19.90 -39.05
CA THR A 168 42.54 19.51 -40.11
C THR A 168 43.97 19.41 -39.59
N CYS A 169 44.53 18.20 -39.51
CA CYS A 169 45.96 18.02 -39.31
C CYS A 169 46.72 18.45 -40.59
N PRO A 170 47.80 19.24 -40.50
CA PRO A 170 48.71 19.46 -41.61
C PRO A 170 49.53 18.19 -41.88
N VAL A 171 49.82 17.96 -43.15
CA VAL A 171 50.67 16.89 -43.67
C VAL A 171 52.14 17.22 -43.43
N PRO A 172 52.92 16.34 -42.77
CA PRO A 172 54.35 16.23 -43.05
C PRO A 172 54.66 14.93 -43.81
N SER A 173 55.31 15.12 -44.93
CA SER A 173 55.83 14.15 -45.88
C SER A 173 56.93 13.26 -45.29
N SER A 174 56.66 11.94 -45.35
CA SER A 174 57.55 10.82 -45.70
C SER A 174 59.03 10.81 -45.27
N GLY A 175 59.37 9.79 -44.47
CA GLY A 175 60.74 9.32 -44.24
C GLY A 175 60.82 7.93 -43.58
N THR A 176 60.53 6.88 -44.36
CA THR A 176 61.21 5.56 -44.39
C THR A 176 61.33 4.66 -43.12
N ARG A 177 60.56 3.54 -43.15
CA ARG A 177 60.91 2.14 -42.71
C ARG A 177 61.11 1.92 -41.18
N ALA A 178 60.65 0.86 -40.51
CA ALA A 178 60.28 -0.49 -40.91
C ALA A 178 59.49 -1.18 -39.76
N ALA A 179 58.85 -2.31 -40.11
CA ALA A 179 58.42 -3.42 -39.25
C ALA A 179 57.06 -3.30 -38.49
N ALA A 180 56.04 -3.84 -39.16
CA ALA A 180 54.84 -4.46 -38.59
C ALA A 180 55.21 -5.86 -37.96
N PRO A 181 54.33 -6.62 -37.25
CA PRO A 181 53.03 -7.03 -37.82
C PRO A 181 51.85 -7.33 -36.85
N THR A 182 50.67 -7.40 -37.47
CA THR A 182 49.48 -8.24 -37.12
C THR A 182 48.68 -7.84 -35.86
N ARG A 183 47.34 -7.72 -35.89
CA ARG A 183 46.39 -8.61 -36.57
C ARG A 183 44.96 -8.03 -36.57
N THR A 184 44.39 -7.97 -37.79
CA THR A 184 42.98 -8.12 -38.23
C THR A 184 41.84 -7.67 -37.32
N ARG A 185 41.01 -6.69 -37.74
CA ARG A 185 39.91 -6.84 -38.74
C ARG A 185 38.79 -7.75 -38.21
N ARG A 186 37.59 -7.19 -37.99
CA ARG A 186 36.52 -7.22 -39.00
C ARG A 186 35.29 -6.45 -38.54
N SER A 187 34.96 -5.48 -39.37
CA SER A 187 33.71 -4.75 -39.49
C SER A 187 32.53 -5.67 -39.81
N THR A 188 31.37 -5.38 -39.24
CA THR A 188 30.06 -5.62 -39.88
C THR A 188 29.21 -4.37 -39.72
N THR A 189 29.02 -3.68 -40.84
CA THR A 189 28.08 -2.60 -41.07
C THR A 189 26.71 -3.19 -41.42
N ARG A 190 25.63 -2.67 -40.82
CA ARG A 190 24.25 -2.72 -41.35
C ARG A 190 23.55 -1.39 -41.02
N PRO A 191 22.50 -0.99 -41.76
CA PRO A 191 22.27 0.39 -42.16
C PRO A 191 21.31 1.12 -41.23
N SER A 192 21.54 2.42 -41.11
CA SER A 192 20.68 3.39 -40.44
C SER A 192 19.54 3.83 -41.37
N THR A 193 18.31 3.43 -41.02
CA THR A 193 17.08 4.06 -41.51
C THR A 193 16.73 5.27 -40.65
N THR A 194 16.39 6.37 -41.33
CA THR A 194 15.85 7.63 -40.81
C THR A 194 14.62 7.43 -39.89
N ARG A 195 14.56 8.12 -38.75
CA ARG A 195 13.50 7.98 -37.74
C ARG A 195 12.98 9.33 -37.22
N SER A 196 12.30 10.08 -38.10
CA SER A 196 11.28 11.05 -37.66
C SER A 196 9.99 10.27 -37.39
N GLY A 197 9.46 10.35 -36.16
CA GLY A 197 8.26 9.61 -35.72
C GLY A 197 8.40 8.90 -34.38
N ALA A 198 8.93 9.55 -33.34
CA ALA A 198 9.16 8.95 -32.02
C ALA A 198 7.92 8.97 -31.09
N SER A 199 6.92 9.83 -31.33
CA SER A 199 5.77 9.99 -30.42
C SER A 199 4.74 8.85 -30.48
N LEU A 200 4.54 8.23 -31.64
CA LEU A 200 3.71 7.01 -31.77
C LEU A 200 4.46 5.72 -31.41
N ARG A 201 5.79 5.79 -31.22
CA ARG A 201 6.60 4.60 -30.91
C ARG A 201 6.57 4.24 -29.44
N SER A 202 6.32 5.15 -28.50
CA SER A 202 6.28 4.80 -27.07
C SER A 202 5.06 3.92 -26.72
N ALA A 203 3.92 4.16 -27.35
CA ALA A 203 2.75 3.29 -27.27
C ALA A 203 2.92 2.00 -28.09
N GLN A 204 3.70 2.02 -29.18
CA GLN A 204 4.00 0.85 -30.01
C GLN A 204 5.21 0.03 -29.50
N GLN A 205 6.01 0.56 -28.58
CA GLN A 205 7.19 -0.09 -27.99
C GLN A 205 6.82 -0.93 -26.77
N VAL A 206 5.68 -0.65 -26.12
CA VAL A 206 4.98 -1.63 -25.27
C VAL A 206 4.49 -2.82 -26.11
N ARG A 207 4.26 -2.66 -27.42
CA ARG A 207 4.00 -3.76 -28.36
C ARG A 207 5.26 -4.52 -28.82
N GLY A 208 6.45 -4.03 -28.48
CA GLY A 208 7.74 -4.54 -28.97
C GLY A 208 8.64 -5.14 -27.89
N GLY A 209 8.18 -5.26 -26.64
CA GLY A 209 8.78 -6.19 -25.71
C GLY A 209 8.60 -7.58 -26.30
N GLN A 210 9.63 -8.15 -26.91
CA GLN A 210 9.59 -9.50 -27.45
C GLN A 210 9.62 -10.46 -26.24
N TRP A 211 8.50 -10.54 -25.53
CA TRP A 211 8.32 -11.54 -24.50
C TRP A 211 8.34 -12.89 -25.17
N ASP A 212 9.09 -13.81 -24.59
CA ASP A 212 9.06 -15.19 -25.04
C ASP A 212 7.62 -15.73 -24.94
N ALA A 213 7.21 -16.53 -25.93
CA ALA A 213 5.87 -17.10 -25.97
C ALA A 213 5.60 -17.93 -24.71
N GLU A 214 6.62 -18.59 -24.16
CA GLU A 214 6.52 -19.30 -22.88
C GLU A 214 6.30 -18.36 -21.70
N GLN A 215 6.98 -17.21 -21.66
CA GLN A 215 6.81 -16.21 -20.60
C GLN A 215 5.40 -15.61 -20.62
N TRP A 216 4.89 -15.31 -21.82
CA TRP A 216 3.52 -14.82 -21.99
C TRP A 216 2.50 -15.86 -21.51
N LYS A 217 2.66 -17.12 -21.95
CA LYS A 217 1.77 -18.22 -21.54
C LYS A 217 1.75 -18.40 -20.02
N ARG A 218 2.92 -18.48 -19.38
CA ARG A 218 3.01 -18.58 -17.91
C ARG A 218 2.39 -17.39 -17.19
N ALA A 219 2.57 -16.19 -17.72
CA ALA A 219 1.98 -14.99 -17.14
C ALA A 219 0.45 -15.00 -17.21
N VAL A 220 -0.13 -15.47 -18.32
CA VAL A 220 -1.59 -15.64 -18.48
C VAL A 220 -2.12 -16.71 -17.53
N GLU A 221 -1.48 -17.88 -17.47
CA GLU A 221 -1.86 -18.98 -16.56
C GLU A 221 -1.85 -18.52 -15.10
N LEU A 222 -0.83 -17.74 -14.71
CA LEU A 222 -0.71 -17.22 -13.36
C LEU A 222 -1.81 -16.22 -13.01
N VAL A 223 -2.17 -15.32 -13.94
CA VAL A 223 -3.29 -14.38 -13.73
C VAL A 223 -4.61 -15.14 -13.60
N ALA A 224 -4.85 -16.13 -14.46
CA ALA A 224 -6.06 -16.96 -14.41
C ALA A 224 -6.16 -17.75 -13.09
N ALA A 225 -5.06 -18.36 -12.63
CA ALA A 225 -5.01 -19.07 -11.36
C ALA A 225 -5.32 -18.13 -10.17
N TYR A 226 -4.74 -16.93 -10.16
CA TYR A 226 -5.02 -15.93 -9.12
C TYR A 226 -6.48 -15.46 -9.08
N GLN A 227 -7.07 -15.24 -10.25
CA GLN A 227 -8.48 -14.87 -10.36
C GLN A 227 -9.39 -16.01 -9.89
N CYS A 228 -9.06 -17.26 -10.22
CA CYS A 228 -9.83 -18.44 -9.80
C CYS A 228 -9.72 -18.70 -8.29
N GLU A 229 -8.51 -18.68 -7.72
CA GLU A 229 -8.28 -19.02 -6.31
C GLU A 229 -8.62 -17.88 -5.35
N ARG A 230 -8.34 -16.63 -5.74
CA ARG A 230 -8.37 -15.48 -4.82
C ARG A 230 -9.37 -14.40 -5.22
N GLY A 231 -10.02 -14.52 -6.38
CA GLY A 231 -10.94 -13.49 -6.89
C GLY A 231 -10.28 -12.12 -7.10
N ARG A 232 -8.95 -12.06 -7.29
CA ARG A 232 -8.20 -10.81 -7.48
C ARG A 232 -7.01 -10.99 -8.41
N ASP A 233 -6.61 -9.89 -9.04
CA ASP A 233 -5.38 -9.88 -9.83
C ASP A 233 -4.11 -10.02 -8.96
N PRO A 234 -3.05 -10.65 -9.48
CA PRO A 234 -1.77 -10.74 -8.78
C PRO A 234 -1.16 -9.35 -8.60
N LYS A 235 -0.59 -9.08 -7.41
CA LYS A 235 0.19 -7.85 -7.17
C LYS A 235 1.51 -7.93 -7.93
N LEU A 236 2.11 -6.79 -8.27
CA LEU A 236 3.39 -6.76 -9.00
C LEU A 236 4.50 -7.57 -8.29
N GLY A 237 4.55 -7.52 -6.95
CA GLY A 237 5.48 -8.30 -6.13
C GLY A 237 5.33 -9.82 -6.31
N GLU A 238 4.09 -10.30 -6.18
CA GLU A 238 3.73 -11.72 -6.37
C GLU A 238 4.07 -12.16 -7.79
N PHE A 239 3.66 -11.36 -8.78
CA PHE A 239 3.86 -11.63 -10.20
C PHE A 239 5.33 -11.79 -10.60
N HIS A 240 6.22 -10.89 -10.16
CA HIS A 240 7.64 -10.99 -10.51
C HIS A 240 8.37 -12.11 -9.75
N SER A 241 7.93 -12.43 -8.52
CA SER A 241 8.52 -13.51 -7.72
C SER A 241 8.26 -14.89 -8.34
N GLU A 242 7.04 -15.11 -8.81
CA GLU A 242 6.61 -16.37 -9.42
C GLU A 242 7.23 -16.57 -10.81
N LEU A 243 7.30 -15.50 -11.61
CA LEU A 243 7.91 -15.55 -12.93
C LEU A 243 9.46 -15.47 -12.90
N ARG A 244 10.07 -15.38 -11.71
CA ARG A 244 11.53 -15.25 -11.48
C ARG A 244 12.17 -14.18 -12.37
N MET A 245 11.51 -13.03 -12.48
CA MET A 245 11.94 -11.90 -13.33
C MET A 245 12.13 -10.63 -12.52
N SER A 246 12.92 -9.70 -13.06
CA SER A 246 13.13 -8.40 -12.44
C SER A 246 11.84 -7.58 -12.44
N ARG A 247 11.66 -6.72 -11.44
CA ARG A 247 10.46 -5.87 -11.29
C ARG A 247 10.23 -4.97 -12.52
N ASN A 248 11.31 -4.51 -13.15
CA ASN A 248 11.25 -3.66 -14.35
C ASN A 248 10.76 -4.43 -15.59
N ALA A 249 11.07 -5.72 -15.71
CA ALA A 249 10.58 -6.57 -16.80
C ALA A 249 9.15 -7.08 -16.53
N ALA A 250 8.83 -7.35 -15.26
CA ALA A 250 7.54 -7.88 -14.84
C ALA A 250 6.38 -6.87 -14.99
N SER A 251 6.65 -5.59 -14.73
CA SER A 251 5.63 -4.53 -14.79
C SER A 251 4.95 -4.40 -16.16
N PRO A 252 5.68 -4.23 -17.29
CA PRO A 252 5.05 -4.14 -18.60
C PRO A 252 4.36 -5.44 -19.02
N LEU A 253 4.94 -6.61 -18.70
CA LEU A 253 4.31 -7.91 -19.00
C LEU A 253 3.00 -8.10 -18.24
N ARG A 254 2.96 -7.79 -16.94
CA ARG A 254 1.75 -7.86 -16.11
C ARG A 254 0.65 -7.00 -16.69
N ASN A 255 0.96 -5.75 -17.01
CA ASN A 255 -0.04 -4.81 -17.52
C ASN A 255 -0.55 -5.24 -18.90
N ALA A 256 0.34 -5.77 -19.77
CA ALA A 256 -0.05 -6.30 -21.06
C ALA A 256 -0.99 -7.51 -20.92
N VAL A 257 -0.69 -8.46 -20.03
CA VAL A 257 -1.54 -9.63 -19.78
C VAL A 257 -2.90 -9.23 -19.19
N LEU A 258 -2.94 -8.34 -18.20
CA LEU A 258 -4.20 -7.87 -17.62
C LEU A 258 -5.06 -7.13 -18.66
N SER A 259 -4.44 -6.36 -19.57
CA SER A 259 -5.16 -5.71 -20.67
C SER A 259 -5.71 -6.72 -21.68
N ALA A 260 -4.97 -7.78 -21.99
CA ALA A 260 -5.41 -8.83 -22.92
C ALA A 260 -6.56 -9.66 -22.34
N VAL A 261 -6.48 -10.02 -21.05
CA VAL A 261 -7.53 -10.77 -20.35
C VAL A 261 -8.83 -9.95 -20.26
N SER A 262 -8.73 -8.65 -19.97
CA SER A 262 -9.91 -7.78 -19.91
C SER A 262 -10.55 -7.56 -21.29
N GLN A 263 -9.77 -7.44 -22.36
CA GLN A 263 -10.27 -7.36 -23.74
C GLN A 263 -10.98 -8.65 -24.16
N HIS A 264 -10.37 -9.82 -23.89
CA HIS A 264 -11.00 -11.11 -24.22
C HIS A 264 -12.31 -11.33 -23.46
N GLY A 265 -12.39 -10.92 -22.19
CA GLY A 265 -13.64 -10.96 -21.43
C GLY A 265 -14.73 -10.06 -22.03
N ALA A 266 -14.36 -8.87 -22.50
CA ALA A 266 -15.29 -7.95 -23.15
C ALA A 266 -15.78 -8.46 -24.51
N ASP A 267 -14.92 -9.09 -25.30
CA ASP A 267 -15.29 -9.65 -26.60
C ASP A 267 -16.16 -10.91 -26.45
N ALA A 268 -15.88 -11.75 -25.44
CA ALA A 268 -16.75 -12.87 -25.08
C ALA A 268 -18.13 -12.41 -24.58
N ALA A 269 -18.20 -11.30 -23.83
CA ALA A 269 -19.47 -10.71 -23.41
C ALA A 269 -20.27 -10.15 -24.60
N LYS A 270 -19.60 -9.51 -25.57
CA LYS A 270 -20.24 -8.98 -26.79
C LYS A 270 -20.74 -10.06 -27.73
N SER A 271 -20.05 -11.20 -27.84
CA SER A 271 -20.53 -12.33 -28.65
C SER A 271 -21.71 -13.07 -28.01
N LEU A 272 -21.88 -12.94 -26.69
CA LEU A 272 -23.01 -13.50 -25.95
C LEU A 272 -24.25 -12.58 -25.93
N THR A 273 -24.12 -11.29 -26.28
CA THR A 273 -25.28 -10.43 -26.58
C THR A 273 -25.79 -10.72 -28.00
N PRO A 274 -26.92 -11.43 -28.18
CA PRO A 274 -27.50 -11.64 -29.49
C PRO A 274 -27.94 -10.29 -30.05
N GLY A 275 -27.64 -10.04 -31.34
CA GLY A 275 -28.01 -8.80 -32.00
C GLY A 275 -29.50 -8.47 -31.78
N ALA A 276 -29.76 -7.38 -31.06
CA ALA A 276 -31.06 -6.74 -30.98
C ALA A 276 -31.37 -6.12 -32.35
N GLY A 277 -31.82 -6.98 -33.26
CA GLY A 277 -32.17 -6.65 -34.64
C GLY A 277 -33.34 -7.52 -35.07
N SER A 278 -34.46 -7.41 -34.37
CA SER A 278 -35.78 -7.89 -34.80
C SER A 278 -36.83 -7.08 -34.06
N ASP A 279 -37.69 -6.40 -34.81
CA ASP A 279 -38.82 -5.60 -34.32
C ASP A 279 -39.64 -6.35 -33.26
N PRO A 280 -39.98 -5.71 -32.12
CA PRO A 280 -40.99 -6.26 -31.23
C PRO A 280 -42.39 -5.97 -31.81
N ALA A 281 -43.03 -7.02 -32.31
CA ALA A 281 -44.49 -7.02 -32.47
C ALA A 281 -45.16 -6.81 -31.09
N PRO A 282 -46.27 -6.06 -31.00
CA PRO A 282 -46.93 -5.78 -29.74
C PRO A 282 -47.68 -7.03 -29.26
N VAL A 283 -47.22 -7.63 -28.16
CA VAL A 283 -47.98 -8.69 -27.47
C VAL A 283 -48.61 -8.08 -26.22
N SER A 284 -49.93 -8.26 -26.20
CA SER A 284 -50.90 -7.79 -25.24
C SER A 284 -50.58 -8.11 -23.78
N ALA A 285 -51.03 -7.20 -22.94
CA ALA A 285 -51.09 -7.31 -21.50
C ALA A 285 -52.03 -8.42 -21.02
N GLU A 286 -51.54 -9.28 -20.12
CA GLU A 286 -52.28 -9.94 -19.04
C GLU A 286 -51.33 -9.97 -17.83
N ALA A 287 -51.55 -9.16 -16.80
CA ALA A 287 -52.48 -9.38 -15.69
C ALA A 287 -52.02 -10.51 -14.73
N GLY A 288 -51.39 -10.08 -13.63
CA GLY A 288 -51.57 -10.66 -12.29
C GLY A 288 -50.78 -11.93 -11.94
N THR A 289 -49.76 -11.80 -11.09
CA THR A 289 -49.50 -12.74 -9.98
C THR A 289 -48.69 -12.03 -8.90
N GLU A 290 -49.17 -12.13 -7.67
CA GLU A 290 -48.74 -11.43 -6.46
C GLU A 290 -47.33 -11.82 -5.96
N PRO A 291 -46.66 -10.95 -5.17
CA PRO A 291 -45.37 -11.26 -4.57
C PRO A 291 -45.53 -12.20 -3.36
N ARG A 292 -44.94 -13.39 -3.48
CA ARG A 292 -44.78 -14.38 -2.41
C ARG A 292 -43.80 -13.85 -1.36
N VAL A 293 -44.34 -13.51 -0.19
CA VAL A 293 -43.60 -13.22 1.05
C VAL A 293 -42.80 -14.47 1.45
N ILE A 294 -41.50 -14.31 1.62
CA ILE A 294 -40.62 -15.32 2.23
C ILE A 294 -40.49 -14.97 3.70
N GLU A 295 -41.17 -15.70 4.57
CA GLU A 295 -40.93 -15.70 6.02
C GLU A 295 -39.56 -16.34 6.29
N LEU A 296 -38.67 -15.57 6.93
CA LEU A 296 -37.42 -16.06 7.50
C LEU A 296 -37.72 -16.69 8.86
N SER A 297 -37.64 -18.02 8.92
CA SER A 297 -37.74 -18.82 10.13
C SER A 297 -36.56 -18.54 11.08
N THR A 298 -36.83 -17.91 12.21
CA THR A 298 -35.93 -17.83 13.37
C THR A 298 -36.12 -19.05 14.26
N ALA A 299 -35.25 -20.05 14.14
CA ALA A 299 -35.12 -21.14 15.11
C ALA A 299 -33.71 -21.72 15.02
N ASP A 300 -32.85 -21.33 15.96
CA ASP A 300 -32.02 -22.26 16.75
C ASP A 300 -31.12 -21.44 17.67
N THR A 301 -31.66 -21.15 18.85
CA THR A 301 -30.90 -20.74 20.03
C THR A 301 -30.84 -21.96 20.94
N ALA A 302 -29.80 -22.77 20.78
CA ALA A 302 -29.48 -23.83 21.74
C ALA A 302 -28.44 -23.30 22.71
N ALA A 303 -28.89 -23.07 23.93
CA ALA A 303 -28.08 -22.85 25.11
C ALA A 303 -27.16 -24.06 25.36
N VAL A 304 -25.89 -23.78 25.67
CA VAL A 304 -25.03 -24.72 26.38
C VAL A 304 -24.54 -23.98 27.62
N ASP A 305 -25.26 -24.22 28.70
CA ASP A 305 -24.88 -23.95 30.08
C ASP A 305 -24.74 -25.31 30.78
N THR A 306 -24.07 -25.34 31.95
CA THR A 306 -23.60 -26.50 32.77
C THR A 306 -22.28 -27.14 32.31
N ALA A 307 -21.24 -27.36 33.13
CA ALA A 307 -21.07 -27.43 34.59
C ALA A 307 -19.62 -27.00 34.94
N GLU A 308 -19.33 -26.18 35.95
CA GLU A 308 -19.26 -26.43 37.40
C GLU A 308 -18.53 -27.71 37.85
N SER A 309 -17.50 -27.48 38.70
CA SER A 309 -16.85 -28.40 39.64
C SER A 309 -15.91 -29.48 39.10
N ILE A 310 -14.60 -29.31 39.35
CA ILE A 310 -13.71 -30.35 39.92
C ILE A 310 -12.59 -29.67 40.72
N VAL A 311 -12.75 -29.78 42.05
CA VAL A 311 -11.80 -30.23 43.08
C VAL A 311 -10.47 -29.48 43.30
N ALA A 312 -10.38 -28.98 44.54
CA ALA A 312 -9.18 -28.60 45.27
C ALA A 312 -8.12 -29.71 45.35
N ASN A 313 -6.86 -29.35 45.15
CA ASN A 313 -5.72 -29.85 45.92
C ASN A 313 -4.57 -28.84 45.83
#